data_AF-A0AAV9TZ94-F1
#
_entry.id   AF-A0AAV9TZ94-F1
#
_cell.length_a   1.000
_cell.length_b   1.000
_cell.length_c   1.000
_cell.angle_alpha   90.00
_cell.angle_beta   90.00
_cell.angle_gamma   90.00
#
_symmetry.space_group_name_H-M   'P 1'
#
loop_
_entity.id
_entity.type
_entity.pdbx_description
1 polymer ?
#
loop_
_entity_poly.entity_id
_entity_poly.type
_entity_poly.pdbx_seq_one_letter_code
_entity_poly.pdbx_strand_id
1 'polypeptide(L)'
;MSSGSSSLELAPTDAVLTLVTKSFPSKIATEVHPSTASNQSTLTLPDGSTVTGTNTIATHLSATIFPADKHGYTPLDIALIDQWLSLTGPGSLTDGVVEQLNAHLKDKTSILGNKPSIADVVCYARLKDLAKGWNADQRVGGATGGNRYLLRWLDWVQNSPIVGLKLEEGEKLVVDVDEVGTVVRGEDDAAGEKKAKKGKGKEKAAGEGGVVEKAKEAVQAVAGKIGVAGKDEGGKKEKQKKEKQPRQPAKKEEPAGPSPTSIDLRVGFIEKCIPHPDADSLYVSTINCGDAEPRTICSGLRNHIPLEEMQQRFVVVVCNLKPVKMRGIVSAGMVLAASPRLKEGEVDDHKGPIELVAPPEGSKAGEKVFFEGYQGQPEAQLSPKKKIWEAVQPGLTTTEGLEVAFDVVATAGAVTAAAGGEGVKKLVTESGGVCTVKSLVGAAVR
;
A
#
# COMPACT_ATOMS: atom_id res chain seq x y z
N MET A 1 -44.18 2.58 33.13
CA MET A 1 -43.35 1.98 32.06
C MET A 1 -41.97 1.85 32.63
N SER A 2 -41.53 0.63 32.93
CA SER A 2 -40.23 0.37 33.58
C SER A 2 -39.12 0.92 32.69
N SER A 3 -38.31 1.85 33.22
CA SER A 3 -37.10 2.33 32.55
C SER A 3 -36.10 1.17 32.52
N GLY A 4 -36.08 0.39 31.45
CA GLY A 4 -35.17 -0.74 31.30
C GLY A 4 -33.72 -0.27 31.32
N SER A 5 -32.93 -0.71 32.30
CA SER A 5 -31.47 -0.59 32.26
C SER A 5 -30.91 -1.65 31.29
N SER A 6 -29.82 -1.34 30.59
CA SER A 6 -29.10 -2.38 29.83
C SER A 6 -28.41 -3.35 30.79
N SER A 7 -28.44 -4.65 30.48
CA SER A 7 -27.77 -5.70 31.25
C SER A 7 -26.87 -6.54 30.35
N LEU A 8 -25.65 -6.84 30.79
CA LEU A 8 -24.68 -7.69 30.10
C LEU A 8 -24.51 -9.00 30.87
N GLU A 9 -24.91 -10.10 30.26
CA GLU A 9 -24.53 -11.44 30.69
C GLU A 9 -23.15 -11.77 30.11
N LEU A 10 -22.13 -11.79 30.98
CA LEU A 10 -20.74 -11.98 30.59
C LEU A 10 -20.34 -13.45 30.70
N ALA A 11 -19.91 -14.05 29.59
CA ALA A 11 -19.37 -15.40 29.60
C ALA A 11 -18.00 -15.44 30.32
N PRO A 12 -17.73 -16.42 31.20
CA PRO A 12 -16.47 -16.49 31.95
C PRO A 12 -15.22 -16.62 31.08
N THR A 13 -15.37 -17.13 29.86
CA THR A 13 -14.29 -17.30 28.88
C THR A 13 -14.04 -16.07 28.02
N ASP A 14 -14.90 -15.04 28.09
CA ASP A 14 -14.78 -13.84 27.28
C ASP A 14 -13.79 -12.84 27.92
N ALA A 15 -12.50 -13.10 27.70
CA ALA A 15 -11.40 -12.29 28.23
C ALA A 15 -11.48 -10.83 27.75
N VAL A 16 -12.02 -10.58 26.55
CA VAL A 16 -12.15 -9.24 25.97
C VAL A 16 -13.18 -8.43 26.74
N LEU A 17 -14.42 -8.92 26.85
CA LEU A 17 -15.47 -8.18 27.55
C LEU A 17 -15.20 -8.11 29.05
N THR A 18 -14.55 -9.12 29.64
CA THR A 18 -14.06 -9.07 31.02
C THR A 18 -13.08 -7.90 31.21
N LEU A 19 -12.10 -7.74 30.32
CA LEU A 19 -11.16 -6.63 30.40
C LEU A 19 -11.85 -5.27 30.20
N VAL A 20 -12.75 -5.15 29.23
CA VAL A 20 -13.49 -3.92 28.92
C VAL A 20 -14.33 -3.48 30.13
N THR A 21 -15.13 -4.38 30.69
CA THR A 21 -16.00 -4.09 31.83
C THR A 21 -15.23 -3.77 33.11
N LYS A 22 -14.14 -4.50 33.38
CA LYS A 22 -13.22 -4.22 34.50
C LYS A 22 -12.56 -2.84 34.36
N SER A 23 -12.14 -2.47 33.15
CA SER A 23 -11.38 -1.25 32.91
C SER A 23 -12.25 0.01 32.92
N PHE A 24 -13.50 -0.09 32.44
CA PHE A 24 -14.37 1.07 32.22
C PHE A 24 -15.71 1.05 32.97
N PRO A 25 -15.76 0.69 34.28
CA PRO A 25 -17.02 0.51 34.99
C PRO A 25 -17.85 1.79 35.10
N SER A 26 -17.22 2.97 35.16
CA SER A 26 -17.91 4.26 35.22
C SER A 26 -18.39 4.78 33.86
N LYS A 27 -17.89 4.22 32.75
CA LYS A 27 -18.30 4.62 31.39
C LYS A 27 -19.36 3.68 30.81
N ILE A 28 -19.56 2.51 31.43
CA ILE A 28 -20.51 1.50 30.99
C ILE A 28 -21.74 1.61 31.88
N ALA A 29 -22.84 2.16 31.34
CA ALA A 29 -24.13 2.24 32.02
C ALA A 29 -24.93 0.92 31.90
N THR A 30 -24.24 -0.21 32.05
CA THR A 30 -24.78 -1.57 31.87
C THR A 30 -24.48 -2.39 33.11
N GLU A 31 -25.51 -3.03 33.67
CA GLU A 31 -25.34 -3.96 34.79
C GLU A 31 -24.68 -5.24 34.27
N VAL A 32 -23.53 -5.62 34.82
CA VAL A 32 -22.77 -6.79 34.38
C VAL A 32 -23.05 -7.96 35.32
N HIS A 33 -23.59 -9.05 34.78
CA HIS A 33 -23.84 -10.29 35.51
C HIS A 33 -23.00 -11.43 34.94
N PRO A 34 -22.35 -12.25 35.78
CA PRO A 34 -21.65 -13.43 35.29
C PRO A 34 -22.66 -14.47 34.77
N SER A 35 -22.47 -14.95 33.55
CA SER A 35 -23.27 -16.05 32.99
C SER A 35 -22.72 -17.39 33.47
N THR A 36 -23.57 -18.26 34.00
CA THR A 36 -23.19 -19.63 34.43
C THR A 36 -23.56 -20.71 33.42
N ALA A 37 -24.33 -20.36 32.37
CA ALA A 37 -24.93 -21.32 31.45
C ALA A 37 -24.51 -21.15 29.97
N SER A 38 -24.05 -19.96 29.58
CA SER A 38 -23.73 -19.64 28.17
C SER A 38 -22.22 -19.51 27.93
N ASN A 39 -21.75 -20.10 26.83
CA ASN A 39 -20.40 -19.89 26.31
C ASN A 39 -20.25 -18.55 25.55
N GLN A 40 -21.32 -17.79 25.39
CA GLN A 40 -21.35 -16.54 24.63
C GLN A 40 -21.99 -15.41 25.45
N SER A 41 -21.29 -14.27 25.47
CA SER A 41 -21.78 -13.05 26.13
C SER A 41 -22.96 -12.44 25.37
N THR A 42 -23.93 -11.92 26.11
CA THR A 42 -25.17 -11.32 25.58
C THR A 42 -25.48 -10.01 26.28
N LEU A 43 -25.66 -8.94 25.50
CA LEU A 43 -26.10 -7.63 25.97
C LEU A 43 -27.58 -7.44 25.67
N THR A 44 -28.37 -7.16 26.70
CA THR A 44 -29.78 -6.77 26.58
C THR A 44 -29.87 -5.24 26.63
N LEU A 45 -30.47 -4.66 25.59
CA LEU A 45 -30.67 -3.22 25.46
C LEU A 45 -31.97 -2.77 26.17
N PRO A 46 -32.13 -1.46 26.46
CA PRO A 46 -33.32 -0.92 27.13
C PRO A 46 -34.65 -1.21 26.42
N ASP A 47 -34.62 -1.43 25.11
CA ASP A 47 -35.77 -1.78 24.29
C ASP A 47 -36.12 -3.29 24.32
N GLY A 48 -35.35 -4.08 25.08
CA GLY A 48 -35.50 -5.52 25.20
C GLY A 48 -34.83 -6.33 24.08
N SER A 49 -34.20 -5.68 23.10
CA SER A 49 -33.43 -6.38 22.07
C SER A 49 -32.11 -6.91 22.64
N THR A 50 -31.61 -8.00 22.05
CA THR A 50 -30.37 -8.65 22.49
C THR A 50 -29.29 -8.58 21.42
N VAL A 51 -28.08 -8.27 21.84
CA VAL A 51 -26.87 -8.23 21.03
C VAL A 51 -25.93 -9.31 21.54
N THR A 52 -25.50 -10.20 20.66
CA THR A 52 -24.62 -11.31 21.01
C THR A 52 -23.27 -11.19 20.31
N GLY A 53 -22.25 -11.77 20.95
CA GLY A 53 -20.90 -11.84 20.40
C GLY A 53 -20.00 -10.69 20.84
N THR A 54 -18.76 -11.06 21.16
CA THR A 54 -17.75 -10.20 21.75
C THR A 54 -17.49 -8.92 20.95
N ASN A 55 -17.31 -9.01 19.63
CA ASN A 55 -17.04 -7.84 18.79
C ASN A 55 -18.22 -6.87 18.76
N THR A 56 -19.42 -7.37 18.51
CA THR A 56 -20.63 -6.55 18.41
C THR A 56 -20.90 -5.82 19.72
N ILE A 57 -20.77 -6.53 20.85
CA ILE A 57 -20.93 -5.94 22.18
C ILE A 57 -19.82 -4.92 22.45
N ALA A 58 -18.56 -5.21 22.12
CA ALA A 58 -17.46 -4.26 22.30
C ALA A 58 -17.67 -2.98 21.46
N THR A 59 -18.09 -3.10 20.20
CA THR A 59 -18.42 -1.95 19.33
C THR A 59 -19.56 -1.15 19.93
N HIS A 60 -20.60 -1.79 20.46
CA HIS A 60 -21.69 -1.09 21.14
C HIS A 60 -21.21 -0.31 22.37
N LEU A 61 -20.38 -0.93 23.22
CA LEU A 61 -19.78 -0.27 24.38
C LEU A 61 -18.79 0.84 24.00
N SER A 62 -18.17 0.76 22.81
CA SER A 62 -17.27 1.81 22.33
C SER A 62 -17.94 3.17 22.24
N ALA A 63 -19.25 3.23 21.98
CA ALA A 63 -19.97 4.49 21.87
C ALA A 63 -19.91 5.32 23.17
N THR A 64 -19.73 4.67 24.33
CA THR A 64 -19.57 5.36 25.62
C THR A 64 -18.10 5.42 26.08
N ILE A 65 -17.30 4.40 25.77
CA ILE A 65 -15.90 4.33 26.21
C ILE A 65 -15.01 5.27 25.39
N PHE A 66 -15.16 5.20 24.05
CA PHE A 66 -14.44 5.98 23.04
C PHE A 66 -15.43 6.62 22.05
N PRO A 67 -16.19 7.65 22.47
CA PRO A 67 -17.20 8.28 21.60
C PRO A 67 -16.58 8.86 20.33
N ALA A 68 -17.15 8.52 19.18
CA ALA A 68 -16.59 8.86 17.86
C ALA A 68 -16.50 10.38 17.64
N ASP A 69 -17.46 11.14 18.14
CA ASP A 69 -17.52 12.60 18.11
C ASP A 69 -16.38 13.23 18.92
N LYS A 70 -16.10 12.71 20.12
CA LYS A 70 -15.05 13.24 21.00
C LYS A 70 -13.65 12.92 20.50
N HIS A 71 -13.47 11.77 19.86
CA HIS A 71 -12.19 11.34 19.32
C HIS A 71 -11.99 11.70 17.84
N GLY A 72 -12.99 12.33 17.20
CA GLY A 72 -12.92 12.77 15.81
C GLY A 72 -12.74 11.62 14.82
N TYR A 73 -13.45 10.51 15.00
CA TYR A 73 -13.36 9.36 14.09
C TYR A 73 -13.99 9.67 12.73
N THR A 74 -13.27 9.32 11.68
CA THR A 74 -13.79 9.33 10.31
C THR A 74 -14.51 8.02 9.98
N PRO A 75 -15.31 7.95 8.91
CA PRO A 75 -15.85 6.67 8.43
C PRO A 75 -14.78 5.62 8.15
N LEU A 76 -13.60 6.06 7.70
CA LEU A 76 -12.44 5.19 7.48
C LEU A 76 -11.90 4.63 8.80
N ASP A 77 -11.85 5.45 9.86
CA ASP A 77 -11.45 5.00 11.21
C ASP A 77 -12.39 3.91 11.72
N ILE A 78 -13.70 4.07 11.52
CA ILE A 78 -14.72 3.09 11.93
C ILE A 78 -14.55 1.78 11.16
N ALA A 79 -14.37 1.84 9.84
CA ALA A 79 -14.11 0.66 9.02
C ALA A 79 -12.82 -0.06 9.43
N LEU A 80 -11.78 0.70 9.81
CA LEU A 80 -10.51 0.14 10.29
C LEU A 80 -10.66 -0.54 11.66
N ILE A 81 -11.49 0.01 12.57
CA ILE A 81 -11.87 -0.67 13.82
C ILE A 81 -12.49 -2.03 13.49
N ASP A 82 -13.51 -2.06 12.65
CA ASP A 82 -14.25 -3.29 12.32
C ASP A 82 -13.35 -4.34 11.67
N GLN A 83 -12.45 -3.92 10.78
CA GLN A 83 -11.45 -4.79 10.16
C GLN A 83 -10.58 -5.48 11.21
N TRP A 84 -9.97 -4.74 12.14
CA TRP A 84 -9.06 -5.33 13.13
C TRP A 84 -9.79 -6.16 14.20
N LEU A 85 -11.02 -5.79 14.56
CA LEU A 85 -11.88 -6.62 15.39
C LEU A 85 -12.19 -7.97 14.74
N SER A 86 -12.42 -7.98 13.42
CA SER A 86 -12.68 -9.20 12.65
C SER A 86 -11.43 -10.06 12.50
N LEU A 87 -10.31 -9.47 12.05
CA LEU A 87 -9.05 -10.20 11.80
C LEU A 87 -8.48 -10.85 13.06
N THR A 88 -8.64 -10.22 14.22
CA THR A 88 -8.18 -10.77 15.50
C THR A 88 -9.23 -11.63 16.20
N GLY A 89 -10.37 -11.89 15.56
CA GLY A 89 -11.47 -12.68 16.14
C GLY A 89 -11.03 -14.10 16.56
N PRO A 90 -11.80 -14.75 17.46
CA PRO A 90 -11.56 -16.14 17.83
C PRO A 90 -11.48 -17.05 16.58
N GLY A 91 -10.39 -17.80 16.45
CA GLY A 91 -10.13 -18.67 15.29
C GLY A 91 -9.61 -17.98 14.03
N SER A 92 -9.48 -16.64 14.02
CA SER A 92 -8.93 -15.86 12.89
C SER A 92 -7.52 -15.33 13.15
N LEU A 93 -7.09 -15.30 14.41
CA LEU A 93 -5.76 -14.86 14.79
C LEU A 93 -4.68 -15.87 14.36
N THR A 94 -4.04 -15.58 13.23
CA THR A 94 -2.95 -16.37 12.65
C THR A 94 -1.64 -15.58 12.67
N ASP A 95 -0.50 -16.25 12.48
CA ASP A 95 0.81 -15.58 12.37
C ASP A 95 0.82 -14.50 11.28
N GLY A 96 0.15 -14.74 10.14
CA GLY A 96 0.01 -13.73 9.08
C GLY A 96 -0.80 -12.49 9.50
N VAL A 97 -1.78 -12.64 10.40
CA VAL A 97 -2.50 -11.48 10.98
C VAL A 97 -1.61 -10.72 11.96
N VAL A 98 -0.82 -11.45 12.76
CA VAL A 98 0.16 -10.84 13.68
C VAL A 98 1.20 -10.04 12.91
N GLU A 99 1.73 -10.59 11.81
CA GLU A 99 2.67 -9.90 10.92
C GLU A 99 2.06 -8.64 10.28
N GLN A 100 0.82 -8.74 9.79
CA GLN A 100 0.09 -7.59 9.23
C GLN A 100 -0.12 -6.49 10.27
N LEU A 101 -0.52 -6.85 11.50
CA LEU A 101 -0.72 -5.89 12.56
C LEU A 101 0.60 -5.25 12.99
N ASN A 102 1.67 -6.03 13.14
CA ASN A 102 3.00 -5.52 13.45
C ASN A 102 3.48 -4.53 12.37
N ALA A 103 3.26 -4.83 11.09
CA ALA A 103 3.58 -3.91 9.99
C ALA A 103 2.69 -2.65 10.03
N HIS A 104 1.38 -2.80 10.30
CA HIS A 104 0.45 -1.68 10.43
C HIS A 104 0.84 -0.70 11.55
N LEU A 105 1.42 -1.21 12.64
CA LEU A 105 1.84 -0.45 13.82
C LEU A 105 3.26 0.15 13.71
N LYS A 106 3.96 -0.05 12.57
CA LYS A 106 5.33 0.46 12.36
C LYS A 106 5.45 1.96 12.60
N ASP A 107 4.47 2.73 12.15
CA ASP A 107 4.44 4.20 12.20
C ASP A 107 3.26 4.77 13.04
N LYS A 108 2.59 3.93 13.83
CA LYS A 108 1.34 4.30 14.52
C LYS A 108 1.41 4.04 16.02
N THR A 109 0.99 5.02 16.81
CA THR A 109 0.89 4.89 18.26
C THR A 109 -0.29 4.00 18.67
N SER A 110 -1.41 4.07 17.95
CA SER A 110 -2.60 3.22 18.11
C SER A 110 -3.01 2.57 16.78
N ILE A 111 -4.01 1.69 16.78
CA ILE A 111 -4.56 1.10 15.55
C ILE A 111 -5.05 2.17 14.56
N LEU A 112 -5.57 3.30 15.07
CA LEU A 112 -6.03 4.44 14.28
C LEU A 112 -4.95 5.53 14.10
N GLY A 113 -3.67 5.19 14.26
CA GLY A 113 -2.58 6.17 14.15
C GLY A 113 -2.26 6.81 15.49
N ASN A 114 -3.03 7.83 15.89
CA ASN A 114 -2.84 8.58 17.14
C ASN A 114 -4.09 8.66 18.02
N LYS A 115 -5.20 8.03 17.60
CA LYS A 115 -6.47 8.04 18.34
C LYS A 115 -6.66 6.68 19.03
N PRO A 116 -6.81 6.61 20.36
CA PRO A 116 -7.10 5.36 21.05
C PRO A 116 -8.52 4.92 20.71
N SER A 117 -8.76 3.61 20.55
CA SER A 117 -10.06 3.06 20.16
C SER A 117 -10.37 1.75 20.87
N ILE A 118 -11.61 1.27 20.71
CA ILE A 118 -11.98 -0.06 21.21
C ILE A 118 -11.18 -1.18 20.53
N ALA A 119 -10.76 -0.99 19.27
CA ALA A 119 -9.91 -1.95 18.59
C ALA A 119 -8.60 -2.15 19.35
N ASP A 120 -8.03 -1.08 19.94
CA ASP A 120 -6.78 -1.20 20.69
C ASP A 120 -6.93 -2.14 21.89
N VAL A 121 -8.03 -1.95 22.64
CA VAL A 121 -8.36 -2.75 23.83
C VAL A 121 -8.64 -4.22 23.45
N VAL A 122 -9.45 -4.43 22.42
CA VAL A 122 -9.86 -5.78 21.99
C VAL A 122 -8.67 -6.55 21.43
N CYS A 123 -7.88 -5.95 20.54
CA CYS A 123 -6.70 -6.59 19.98
C CYS A 123 -5.65 -6.87 21.07
N TYR A 124 -5.44 -5.95 22.02
CA TYR A 124 -4.54 -6.19 23.15
C TYR A 124 -4.95 -7.40 23.97
N ALA A 125 -6.23 -7.52 24.35
CA ALA A 125 -6.74 -8.65 25.13
C ALA A 125 -6.48 -10.01 24.44
N ARG A 126 -6.46 -10.03 23.10
CA ARG A 126 -6.25 -11.24 22.29
C ARG A 126 -4.78 -11.57 22.06
N LEU A 127 -3.93 -10.56 22.01
CA LEU A 127 -2.53 -10.69 21.61
C LEU A 127 -1.57 -10.76 22.79
N LYS A 128 -1.92 -10.18 23.95
CA LYS A 128 -1.00 -10.10 25.10
C LYS A 128 -0.50 -11.47 25.56
N ASP A 129 -1.39 -12.47 25.61
CA ASP A 129 -1.04 -13.81 26.11
C ASP A 129 -0.26 -14.61 25.06
N LEU A 130 -0.51 -14.35 23.77
CA LEU A 130 0.33 -14.86 22.68
C LEU A 130 1.75 -14.29 22.77
N ALA A 131 1.87 -12.98 23.02
CA ALA A 131 3.16 -12.27 23.11
C ALA A 131 3.99 -12.68 24.33
N LYS A 132 3.38 -13.22 25.39
CA LYS A 132 4.09 -13.82 26.54
C LYS A 132 4.89 -15.06 26.14
N GLY A 133 4.46 -15.77 25.10
CA GLY A 133 5.12 -16.98 24.61
C GLY A 133 6.23 -16.73 23.59
N TRP A 134 6.46 -15.48 23.16
CA TRP A 134 7.48 -15.18 22.15
C TRP A 134 8.89 -15.26 22.72
N ASN A 135 9.81 -15.80 21.92
CA ASN A 135 11.24 -15.74 22.18
C ASN A 135 11.85 -14.40 21.73
N ALA A 136 13.13 -14.16 22.06
CA ALA A 136 13.81 -12.90 21.76
C ALA A 136 13.82 -12.54 20.27
N ASP A 137 13.91 -13.52 19.36
CA ASP A 137 13.90 -13.25 17.92
C ASP A 137 12.51 -12.86 17.43
N GLN A 138 11.47 -13.54 17.90
CA GLN A 138 10.08 -13.17 17.60
C GLN A 138 9.71 -11.81 18.20
N ARG A 139 10.32 -11.44 19.32
CA ARG A 139 10.12 -10.14 19.96
C ARG A 139 10.82 -9.01 19.21
N VAL A 140 12.13 -9.10 19.08
CA VAL A 140 13.00 -7.97 18.70
C VAL A 140 14.17 -8.36 17.76
N GLY A 141 14.23 -9.61 17.27
CA GLY A 141 15.37 -10.12 16.49
C GLY A 141 15.04 -10.62 15.08
N GLY A 142 16.01 -11.30 14.47
CA GLY A 142 15.91 -11.85 13.12
C GLY A 142 16.03 -10.81 12.00
N ALA A 143 16.02 -11.28 10.75
CA ALA A 143 16.19 -10.44 9.55
C ALA A 143 15.09 -9.39 9.34
N THR A 144 13.93 -9.56 9.98
CA THR A 144 12.79 -8.63 9.91
C THR A 144 12.66 -7.76 11.18
N GLY A 145 13.47 -8.03 12.21
CA GLY A 145 13.44 -7.38 13.53
C GLY A 145 12.21 -7.72 14.40
N GLY A 146 11.62 -8.90 14.18
CA GLY A 146 10.53 -9.45 14.99
C GLY A 146 9.25 -8.60 15.05
N ASN A 147 8.50 -8.80 16.12
CA ASN A 147 7.23 -8.14 16.44
C ASN A 147 7.41 -6.86 17.28
N ARG A 148 8.53 -6.16 17.11
CA ARG A 148 8.91 -4.99 17.94
C ARG A 148 7.88 -3.86 17.94
N TYR A 149 7.21 -3.62 16.81
CA TYR A 149 6.21 -2.55 16.73
C TYR A 149 4.94 -2.95 17.47
N LEU A 150 4.57 -4.23 17.36
CA LEU A 150 3.47 -4.80 18.11
C LEU A 150 3.76 -4.85 19.61
N LEU A 151 4.98 -5.18 20.04
CA LEU A 151 5.40 -5.12 21.45
C LEU A 151 5.33 -3.70 22.02
N ARG A 152 5.89 -2.72 21.30
CA ARG A 152 5.80 -1.30 21.67
C ARG A 152 4.35 -0.86 21.84
N TRP A 153 3.49 -1.28 20.92
CA TRP A 153 2.07 -0.94 20.98
C TRP A 153 1.36 -1.68 22.13
N LEU A 154 1.63 -2.97 22.37
CA LEU A 154 1.07 -3.72 23.50
C LEU A 154 1.46 -3.05 24.83
N ASP A 155 2.71 -2.61 24.96
CA ASP A 155 3.20 -1.88 26.12
C ASP A 155 2.49 -0.51 26.28
N TRP A 156 2.32 0.22 25.19
CA TRP A 156 1.57 1.47 25.21
C TRP A 156 0.11 1.25 25.62
N VAL A 157 -0.57 0.23 25.10
CA VAL A 157 -1.98 -0.05 25.43
C VAL A 157 -2.17 -0.36 26.92
N GLN A 158 -1.27 -1.13 27.53
CA GLN A 158 -1.39 -1.51 28.96
C GLN A 158 -1.01 -0.41 29.94
N ASN A 159 -0.20 0.58 29.52
CA ASN A 159 0.35 1.61 30.42
C ASN A 159 -0.19 3.02 30.15
N SER A 160 -0.80 3.27 28.98
CA SER A 160 -1.21 4.62 28.60
C SER A 160 -2.51 5.08 29.28
N PRO A 161 -2.51 6.24 29.97
CA PRO A 161 -3.71 6.80 30.58
C PRO A 161 -4.81 7.14 29.57
N ILE A 162 -4.44 7.41 28.31
CA ILE A 162 -5.41 7.76 27.26
C ILE A 162 -6.26 6.55 26.83
N VAL A 163 -5.73 5.34 26.98
CA VAL A 163 -6.47 4.10 26.78
C VAL A 163 -7.25 3.77 28.06
N GLY A 164 -6.60 3.87 29.23
CA GLY A 164 -7.25 3.76 30.53
C GLY A 164 -7.58 2.33 30.96
N LEU A 165 -6.79 1.33 30.55
CA LEU A 165 -6.94 -0.04 31.03
C LEU A 165 -6.62 -0.16 32.53
N LYS A 166 -7.40 -0.96 33.25
CA LYS A 166 -7.14 -1.31 34.65
C LYS A 166 -6.60 -2.72 34.75
N LEU A 167 -5.28 -2.83 34.79
CA LEU A 167 -4.55 -4.08 34.83
C LEU A 167 -3.78 -4.21 36.14
N GLU A 168 -3.81 -5.39 36.73
CA GLU A 168 -2.90 -5.76 37.82
C GLU A 168 -1.52 -6.14 37.25
N GLU A 169 -0.47 -6.07 38.07
CA GLU A 169 0.90 -6.27 37.59
C GLU A 169 1.12 -7.66 36.97
N GLY A 170 0.46 -8.70 37.50
CA GLY A 170 0.49 -10.06 36.94
C GLY A 170 -0.29 -10.24 35.62
N GLU A 171 -1.17 -9.30 35.27
CA GLU A 171 -1.97 -9.35 34.03
C GLU A 171 -1.25 -8.68 32.85
N LYS A 172 -0.25 -7.85 33.14
CA LYS A 172 0.54 -7.11 32.15
C LYS A 172 1.51 -8.01 31.41
N LEU A 173 1.82 -7.62 30.18
CA LEU A 173 2.93 -8.18 29.42
C LEU A 173 4.23 -7.54 29.94
N VAL A 174 5.20 -8.37 30.31
CA VAL A 174 6.55 -7.90 30.62
C VAL A 174 7.27 -7.60 29.30
N VAL A 175 7.61 -6.33 29.10
CA VAL A 175 8.38 -5.86 27.95
C VAL A 175 9.72 -5.36 28.48
N ASP A 176 10.79 -6.08 28.12
CA ASP A 176 12.16 -5.69 28.46
C ASP A 176 12.69 -4.78 27.34
N VAL A 177 13.01 -3.54 27.69
CA VAL A 177 13.48 -2.52 26.75
C VAL A 177 14.93 -2.77 26.34
N ASP A 178 15.69 -3.50 27.18
CA ASP A 178 17.08 -3.86 26.93
C ASP A 178 17.20 -5.21 26.20
N GLU A 179 16.07 -5.89 25.91
CA GLU A 179 16.06 -7.12 25.13
C GLU A 179 16.51 -6.81 23.69
N VAL A 180 17.61 -7.45 23.27
CA VAL A 180 18.13 -7.36 21.90
C VAL A 180 18.14 -8.76 21.30
N GLY A 181 17.34 -8.96 20.25
CA GLY A 181 17.32 -10.21 19.49
C GLY A 181 18.51 -10.32 18.54
N THR A 182 18.61 -11.43 17.79
CA THR A 182 19.72 -11.60 16.84
C THR A 182 19.67 -10.55 15.72
N VAL A 183 20.67 -9.66 15.69
CA VAL A 183 20.82 -8.68 14.61
C VAL A 183 21.62 -9.34 13.48
N VAL A 184 20.94 -9.79 12.43
CA VAL A 184 21.62 -10.18 11.19
C VAL A 184 22.01 -8.89 10.47
N ARG A 185 23.24 -8.40 10.76
CA ARG A 185 23.93 -7.47 9.87
C ARG A 185 24.01 -8.16 8.50
N GLY A 186 23.42 -7.55 7.47
CA GLY A 186 23.64 -8.03 6.10
C GLY A 186 25.15 -8.10 5.84
N GLU A 187 25.62 -9.22 5.30
CA GLU A 187 27.02 -9.44 4.91
C GLU A 187 27.41 -8.53 3.73
N ASP A 188 27.48 -7.22 3.94
CA ASP A 188 28.03 -6.26 2.98
C ASP A 188 29.21 -5.44 3.54
N ASP A 189 29.56 -5.58 4.82
CA ASP A 189 30.67 -4.80 5.42
C ASP A 189 32.04 -5.51 5.46
N ALA A 190 32.21 -6.71 4.87
CA ALA A 190 33.50 -7.40 4.95
C ALA A 190 33.81 -8.40 3.81
N ALA A 191 33.98 -7.96 2.55
CA ALA A 191 34.82 -8.70 1.58
C ALA A 191 35.04 -7.93 0.26
N GLY A 192 35.76 -6.81 0.33
CA GLY A 192 36.51 -6.32 -0.82
C GLY A 192 37.88 -7.00 -0.88
N GLU A 193 37.98 -8.27 -1.30
CA GLU A 193 39.21 -8.78 -1.95
C GLU A 193 39.03 -10.19 -2.57
N LYS A 194 39.56 -10.32 -3.80
CA LYS A 194 39.84 -11.53 -4.60
C LYS A 194 38.72 -12.11 -5.49
N LYS A 195 38.76 -11.63 -6.75
CA LYS A 195 38.32 -12.28 -8.00
C LYS A 195 38.72 -13.77 -8.06
N ALA A 196 37.81 -14.63 -8.49
CA ALA A 196 37.80 -15.28 -9.82
C ALA A 196 37.23 -16.71 -9.82
N LYS A 197 36.43 -16.95 -10.86
CA LYS A 197 36.25 -18.21 -11.62
C LYS A 197 35.24 -19.26 -11.12
N LYS A 198 34.18 -19.34 -11.95
CA LYS A 198 33.71 -20.53 -12.69
C LYS A 198 32.61 -21.38 -12.03
N GLY A 199 31.43 -21.32 -12.66
CA GLY A 199 30.85 -22.54 -13.24
C GLY A 199 29.55 -23.08 -12.64
N LYS A 200 28.44 -22.75 -13.33
CA LYS A 200 27.34 -23.63 -13.77
C LYS A 200 26.74 -24.69 -12.82
N GLY A 201 25.40 -24.62 -12.68
CA GLY A 201 24.48 -25.78 -12.59
C GLY A 201 23.43 -25.63 -11.49
N LYS A 202 22.17 -25.28 -11.83
CA LYS A 202 20.93 -26.11 -11.69
C LYS A 202 20.73 -26.70 -10.27
N GLU A 203 19.62 -26.53 -9.57
CA GLU A 203 18.22 -26.66 -10.01
C GLU A 203 17.22 -26.10 -8.96
N LYS A 204 16.11 -25.52 -9.47
CA LYS A 204 14.71 -25.48 -9.00
C LYS A 204 14.37 -25.22 -7.51
N ALA A 205 13.68 -24.10 -7.28
CA ALA A 205 12.59 -24.00 -6.32
C ALA A 205 11.29 -23.62 -7.05
N ALA A 206 10.39 -24.60 -7.19
CA ALA A 206 8.95 -24.38 -7.08
C ALA A 206 8.68 -24.00 -5.60
N GLY A 207 7.76 -23.15 -5.20
CA GLY A 207 6.65 -22.50 -5.84
C GLY A 207 5.66 -22.23 -4.70
N GLU A 208 5.38 -20.98 -4.35
CA GLU A 208 4.36 -20.64 -3.36
C GLU A 208 3.85 -19.22 -3.64
N GLY A 209 2.99 -19.14 -4.67
CA GLY A 209 2.25 -17.94 -5.08
C GLY A 209 0.76 -18.21 -5.12
N GLY A 210 0.25 -19.01 -4.17
CA GLY A 210 -1.14 -19.49 -4.16
C GLY A 210 -2.08 -18.83 -3.15
N VAL A 211 -1.58 -17.99 -2.22
CA VAL A 211 -2.37 -17.62 -1.03
C VAL A 211 -3.06 -16.25 -1.14
N VAL A 212 -2.61 -15.37 -2.05
CA VAL A 212 -3.16 -14.00 -2.17
C VAL A 212 -4.39 -13.92 -3.10
N GLU A 213 -4.53 -14.84 -4.06
CA GLU A 213 -5.70 -14.89 -4.96
C GLU A 213 -6.96 -15.44 -4.26
N LYS A 214 -6.83 -16.39 -3.33
CA LYS A 214 -7.98 -16.97 -2.60
C LYS A 214 -8.63 -16.01 -1.60
N ALA A 215 -7.91 -15.00 -1.13
CA ALA A 215 -8.45 -13.99 -0.22
C ALA A 215 -9.33 -12.96 -0.95
N LYS A 216 -9.05 -12.69 -2.24
CA LYS A 216 -9.84 -11.75 -3.05
C LYS A 216 -11.18 -12.33 -3.51
N GLU A 217 -11.24 -13.63 -3.81
CA GLU A 217 -12.49 -14.30 -4.21
C GLU A 217 -13.48 -14.48 -3.04
N ALA A 218 -13.01 -14.62 -1.80
CA ALA A 218 -13.90 -14.76 -0.63
C ALA A 218 -14.63 -13.47 -0.26
N VAL A 219 -14.05 -12.30 -0.55
CA VAL A 219 -14.61 -10.97 -0.23
C VAL A 219 -15.75 -10.59 -1.18
N GLN A 220 -15.72 -11.06 -2.43
CA GLN A 220 -16.83 -10.84 -3.37
C GLN A 220 -18.03 -11.79 -3.14
N ALA A 221 -17.83 -12.95 -2.52
CA ALA A 221 -18.88 -13.95 -2.34
C ALA A 221 -19.84 -13.71 -1.16
N VAL A 222 -19.49 -12.84 -0.20
CA VAL A 222 -20.30 -12.61 1.02
C VAL A 222 -21.15 -11.34 0.95
N ALA A 223 -20.80 -10.37 0.10
CA ALA A 223 -21.62 -9.18 -0.15
C ALA A 223 -22.98 -9.49 -0.81
N GLY A 224 -23.18 -10.71 -1.32
CA GLY A 224 -24.43 -11.16 -1.93
C GLY A 224 -25.43 -11.84 -0.97
N LYS A 225 -25.17 -11.95 0.35
CA LYS A 225 -25.95 -12.84 1.24
C LYS A 225 -26.77 -12.21 2.37
N ILE A 226 -26.88 -10.88 2.48
CA ILE A 226 -27.82 -10.27 3.45
C ILE A 226 -28.69 -9.25 2.71
N GLY A 227 -29.85 -9.74 2.23
CA GLY A 227 -30.90 -8.90 1.66
C GLY A 227 -31.95 -8.51 2.69
N VAL A 228 -32.40 -7.26 2.65
CA VAL A 228 -33.78 -6.88 3.00
C VAL A 228 -34.44 -6.42 1.70
N ALA A 229 -35.59 -7.02 1.42
CA ALA A 229 -36.24 -7.08 0.12
C ALA A 229 -37.39 -6.06 -0.06
N GLY A 230 -37.69 -5.81 -1.35
CA GLY A 230 -38.97 -5.33 -1.88
C GLY A 230 -38.76 -4.49 -3.15
N LYS A 231 -39.23 -4.84 -4.35
CA LYS A 231 -40.09 -5.94 -4.83
C LYS A 231 -40.00 -6.03 -6.37
N ASP A 232 -40.12 -7.27 -6.86
CA ASP A 232 -40.39 -7.86 -8.20
C ASP A 232 -40.58 -7.01 -9.47
N GLU A 233 -39.96 -7.43 -10.58
CA GLU A 233 -40.43 -8.39 -11.62
C GLU A 233 -39.24 -8.60 -12.60
N GLY A 234 -38.82 -9.74 -13.14
CA GLY A 234 -39.47 -11.00 -13.48
C GLY A 234 -39.18 -11.29 -14.97
N GLY A 235 -38.18 -12.12 -15.31
CA GLY A 235 -37.95 -12.47 -16.73
C GLY A 235 -36.65 -13.20 -17.07
N LYS A 236 -36.68 -14.53 -17.04
CA LYS A 236 -35.63 -15.47 -17.47
C LYS A 236 -35.72 -15.68 -18.98
N LYS A 237 -34.61 -15.57 -19.76
CA LYS A 237 -34.38 -16.41 -20.97
C LYS A 237 -32.97 -16.31 -21.58
N GLU A 238 -32.38 -17.49 -21.70
CA GLU A 238 -31.65 -18.07 -22.83
C GLU A 238 -30.44 -17.37 -23.49
N LYS A 239 -29.34 -18.11 -23.36
CA LYS A 239 -28.12 -18.15 -24.17
C LYS A 239 -28.44 -18.34 -25.67
N GLN A 240 -28.11 -17.35 -26.50
CA GLN A 240 -27.97 -17.52 -27.94
C GLN A 240 -26.59 -17.11 -28.44
N LYS A 241 -26.12 -17.95 -29.37
CA LYS A 241 -24.85 -17.96 -30.08
C LYS A 241 -25.07 -17.33 -31.46
N LYS A 242 -24.37 -16.24 -31.76
CA LYS A 242 -23.95 -15.74 -33.09
C LYS A 242 -23.41 -14.31 -32.88
N GLU A 243 -22.38 -13.79 -33.54
CA GLU A 243 -21.80 -14.15 -34.83
C GLU A 243 -20.38 -13.56 -34.89
N LYS A 244 -19.42 -14.31 -35.43
CA LYS A 244 -18.11 -13.79 -35.84
C LYS A 244 -18.35 -12.82 -37.00
N GLN A 245 -18.10 -11.54 -36.78
CA GLN A 245 -17.91 -10.61 -37.89
C GLN A 245 -16.56 -10.87 -38.58
N PRO A 246 -16.47 -10.68 -39.91
CA PRO A 246 -15.27 -10.97 -40.67
C PRO A 246 -14.16 -10.00 -40.28
N ARG A 247 -13.02 -10.55 -39.84
CA ARG A 247 -11.75 -9.80 -39.81
C ARG A 247 -11.46 -9.33 -41.23
N GLN A 248 -11.58 -8.03 -41.46
CA GLN A 248 -10.84 -7.38 -42.53
C GLN A 248 -9.36 -7.73 -42.35
N PRO A 249 -8.61 -7.99 -43.44
CA PRO A 249 -7.20 -8.34 -43.34
C PRO A 249 -6.48 -7.16 -42.68
N ALA A 250 -6.09 -7.37 -41.42
CA ALA A 250 -5.10 -6.53 -40.77
C ALA A 250 -3.92 -6.47 -41.74
N LYS A 251 -3.63 -5.27 -42.23
CA LYS A 251 -2.32 -4.97 -42.82
C LYS A 251 -1.31 -5.60 -41.88
N LYS A 252 -0.49 -6.50 -42.41
CA LYS A 252 0.76 -6.90 -41.76
C LYS A 252 1.56 -5.62 -41.58
N GLU A 253 1.41 -4.98 -40.43
CA GLU A 253 2.46 -4.14 -39.91
C GLU A 253 3.60 -5.09 -39.59
N GLU A 254 4.75 -4.79 -40.18
CA GLU A 254 6.04 -5.38 -39.84
C GLU A 254 6.19 -5.48 -38.33
N PRO A 255 6.98 -6.43 -37.78
CA PRO A 255 7.22 -6.46 -36.34
C PRO A 255 7.73 -5.09 -35.90
N ALA A 256 6.84 -4.29 -35.31
CA ALA A 256 7.12 -2.92 -34.96
C ALA A 256 8.30 -2.95 -33.99
N GLY A 257 9.41 -2.34 -34.41
CA GLY A 257 10.57 -2.15 -33.54
C GLY A 257 10.18 -1.37 -32.28
N PRO A 258 11.10 -1.23 -31.32
CA PRO A 258 10.91 -0.37 -30.16
C PRO A 258 10.37 1.00 -30.58
N SER A 259 9.30 1.47 -29.92
CA SER A 259 8.66 2.74 -30.22
C SER A 259 8.20 3.42 -28.93
N PRO A 260 8.27 4.76 -28.83
CA PRO A 260 7.67 5.51 -27.73
C PRO A 260 6.17 5.24 -27.57
N THR A 261 5.46 4.91 -28.66
CA THR A 261 4.02 4.56 -28.62
C THR A 261 3.72 3.34 -27.74
N SER A 262 4.71 2.46 -27.51
CA SER A 262 4.56 1.27 -26.67
C SER A 262 4.62 1.59 -25.18
N ILE A 263 5.11 2.78 -24.77
CA ILE A 263 5.29 3.19 -23.38
C ILE A 263 4.04 3.93 -22.90
N ASP A 264 3.48 3.53 -21.76
CA ASP A 264 2.31 4.19 -21.16
C ASP A 264 2.81 5.33 -20.26
N LEU A 265 2.78 6.56 -20.79
CA LEU A 265 3.11 7.77 -20.05
C LEU A 265 1.81 8.49 -19.64
N ARG A 266 1.70 8.84 -18.36
CA ARG A 266 0.55 9.57 -17.83
C ARG A 266 0.96 10.67 -16.88
N VAL A 267 0.12 11.67 -16.74
CA VAL A 267 0.18 12.62 -15.64
C VAL A 267 -0.19 11.88 -14.35
N GLY A 268 0.69 11.94 -13.35
CA GLY A 268 0.46 11.44 -12.01
C GLY A 268 0.33 12.59 -11.01
N PHE A 269 -0.57 12.48 -10.04
CA PHE A 269 -0.64 13.39 -8.90
C PHE A 269 -0.13 12.68 -7.65
N ILE A 270 0.95 13.20 -7.05
CA ILE A 270 1.51 12.65 -5.82
C ILE A 270 0.60 13.06 -4.66
N GLU A 271 -0.24 12.14 -4.20
CA GLU A 271 -1.14 12.37 -3.07
C GLU A 271 -0.36 12.43 -1.75
N LYS A 272 0.65 11.55 -1.64
CA LYS A 272 1.51 11.45 -0.47
C LYS A 272 2.88 10.93 -0.87
N CYS A 273 3.92 11.52 -0.33
CA CYS A 273 5.28 11.02 -0.42
C CYS A 273 5.85 10.80 0.99
N ILE A 274 6.55 9.69 1.23
CA ILE A 274 7.25 9.42 2.50
C ILE A 274 8.66 8.89 2.24
N PRO A 275 9.63 9.12 3.13
CA PRO A 275 10.91 8.40 3.11
C PRO A 275 10.70 6.89 3.08
N HIS A 276 11.45 6.19 2.24
CA HIS A 276 11.41 4.74 2.23
C HIS A 276 11.96 4.22 3.57
N PRO A 277 11.23 3.35 4.28
CA PRO A 277 11.54 3.02 5.66
C PRO A 277 12.85 2.25 5.83
N ASP A 278 13.23 1.49 4.80
CA ASP A 278 14.42 0.61 4.83
C ASP A 278 15.45 1.01 3.75
N ALA A 279 15.39 2.25 3.23
CA ALA A 279 16.32 2.72 2.18
C ALA A 279 16.51 4.23 2.19
N ASP A 280 17.72 4.69 2.50
CA ASP A 280 17.94 6.11 2.74
C ASP A 280 17.88 7.01 1.50
N SER A 281 18.12 6.46 0.31
CA SER A 281 18.07 7.22 -0.94
C SER A 281 16.70 7.23 -1.60
N LEU A 282 15.72 6.47 -1.08
CA LEU A 282 14.43 6.27 -1.73
C LEU A 282 13.30 7.02 -1.02
N TYR A 283 12.34 7.48 -1.81
CA TYR A 283 10.99 7.82 -1.37
C TYR A 283 9.99 6.75 -1.80
N VAL A 284 8.88 6.66 -1.08
CA VAL A 284 7.68 5.89 -1.44
C VAL A 284 6.55 6.89 -1.66
N SER A 285 6.06 6.96 -2.88
CA SER A 285 5.01 7.89 -3.28
C SER A 285 3.72 7.14 -3.62
N THR A 286 2.60 7.61 -3.09
CA THR A 286 1.25 7.24 -3.50
C THR A 286 0.83 8.21 -4.60
N ILE A 287 0.75 7.73 -5.84
CA ILE A 287 0.54 8.56 -7.03
C ILE A 287 -0.74 8.13 -7.74
N ASN A 288 -1.68 9.07 -7.89
CA ASN A 288 -2.88 8.87 -8.69
C ASN A 288 -2.56 9.07 -10.18
N CYS A 289 -2.64 8.00 -10.97
CA CYS A 289 -2.41 8.00 -12.42
C CYS A 289 -3.72 7.75 -13.21
N GLY A 290 -4.88 8.06 -12.62
CA GLY A 290 -6.21 7.83 -13.20
C GLY A 290 -6.65 6.36 -13.26
N ASP A 291 -5.92 5.48 -12.57
CA ASP A 291 -6.37 4.11 -12.33
C ASP A 291 -7.42 4.10 -11.20
N ALA A 292 -8.08 2.95 -10.98
CA ALA A 292 -9.09 2.82 -9.93
C ALA A 292 -8.51 3.06 -8.52
N GLU A 293 -7.24 2.71 -8.32
CA GLU A 293 -6.50 2.88 -7.06
C GLU A 293 -5.17 3.59 -7.33
N PRO A 294 -4.70 4.48 -6.45
CA PRO A 294 -3.38 5.09 -6.54
C PRO A 294 -2.25 4.06 -6.54
N ARG A 295 -1.19 4.35 -7.28
CA ARG A 295 -0.02 3.47 -7.39
C ARG A 295 1.00 3.79 -6.31
N THR A 296 1.65 2.74 -5.80
CA THR A 296 2.87 2.90 -5.00
C THR A 296 4.08 2.96 -5.92
N ILE A 297 4.85 4.03 -5.86
CA ILE A 297 6.05 4.23 -6.69
C ILE A 297 7.24 4.59 -5.79
N CYS A 298 8.28 3.76 -5.85
CA CYS A 298 9.54 4.02 -5.17
C CYS A 298 10.47 4.80 -6.09
N SER A 299 11.05 5.91 -5.62
CA SER A 299 11.92 6.77 -6.43
C SER A 299 13.18 7.17 -5.68
N GLY A 300 14.33 7.18 -6.36
CA GLY A 300 15.65 7.53 -5.79
C GLY A 300 15.88 9.03 -5.65
N LEU A 301 14.88 9.79 -5.20
CA LEU A 301 14.90 11.25 -5.23
C LEU A 301 15.23 11.90 -3.88
N ARG A 302 15.39 11.12 -2.80
CA ARG A 302 15.53 11.66 -1.43
C ARG A 302 16.74 12.55 -1.23
N ASN A 303 17.83 12.28 -1.94
CA ASN A 303 19.06 13.07 -1.87
C ASN A 303 19.04 14.30 -2.80
N HIS A 304 18.00 14.46 -3.62
CA HIS A 304 17.94 15.47 -4.68
C HIS A 304 16.79 16.45 -4.50
N ILE A 305 15.64 15.96 -4.03
CA ILE A 305 14.42 16.74 -3.92
C ILE A 305 13.92 16.64 -2.47
N PRO A 306 13.70 17.77 -1.78
CA PRO A 306 13.19 17.74 -0.42
C PRO A 306 11.76 17.19 -0.40
N LEU A 307 11.41 16.53 0.70
CA LEU A 307 10.11 15.86 0.86
C LEU A 307 8.91 16.80 0.65
N GLU A 308 9.06 18.06 1.03
CA GLU A 308 8.04 19.11 0.90
C GLU A 308 7.70 19.39 -0.58
N GLU A 309 8.71 19.39 -1.45
CA GLU A 309 8.54 19.59 -2.89
C GLU A 309 7.97 18.35 -3.61
N MET A 310 7.85 17.22 -2.92
CA MET A 310 7.24 15.99 -3.44
C MET A 310 5.74 15.90 -3.13
N GLN A 311 5.25 16.62 -2.12
CA GLN A 311 3.84 16.53 -1.71
C GLN A 311 2.94 17.25 -2.71
N GLN A 312 1.78 16.66 -3.00
CA GLN A 312 0.70 17.29 -3.79
C GLN A 312 1.19 17.84 -5.14
N ARG A 313 2.12 17.13 -5.77
CA ARG A 313 2.79 17.56 -7.00
C ARG A 313 2.34 16.74 -8.19
N PHE A 314 2.12 17.41 -9.32
CA PHE A 314 1.93 16.74 -10.60
C PHE A 314 3.27 16.37 -11.23
N VAL A 315 3.35 15.16 -11.76
CA VAL A 315 4.55 14.57 -12.38
C VAL A 315 4.16 13.75 -13.61
N VAL A 316 5.13 13.39 -14.44
CA VAL A 316 4.94 12.39 -15.50
C VAL A 316 5.40 11.02 -15.02
N VAL A 317 4.59 9.98 -15.26
CA VAL A 317 4.80 8.61 -14.77
C VAL A 317 4.78 7.61 -15.91
N VAL A 318 5.72 6.68 -15.90
CA VAL A 318 5.71 5.47 -16.72
C VAL A 318 4.89 4.38 -16.02
N CYS A 319 3.76 3.99 -16.60
CA CYS A 319 2.73 3.18 -15.96
C CYS A 319 2.71 1.71 -16.37
N ASN A 320 3.40 1.32 -17.45
CA ASN A 320 3.37 -0.05 -17.98
C ASN A 320 4.71 -0.81 -17.86
N LEU A 321 5.65 -0.33 -17.04
CA LEU A 321 6.81 -1.13 -16.66
C LEU A 321 6.38 -2.32 -15.81
N LYS A 322 7.13 -3.42 -15.91
CA LYS A 322 6.94 -4.55 -14.98
C LYS A 322 7.21 -4.05 -13.55
N PRO A 323 6.29 -4.27 -12.59
CA PRO A 323 6.51 -3.85 -11.21
C PRO A 323 7.80 -4.43 -10.64
N VAL A 324 8.55 -3.60 -9.91
CA VAL A 324 9.84 -3.97 -9.32
C VAL A 324 9.77 -3.85 -7.82
N LYS A 325 10.24 -4.88 -7.11
CA LYS A 325 10.37 -4.83 -5.65
C LYS A 325 11.65 -4.07 -5.31
N MET A 326 11.51 -2.89 -4.72
CA MET A 326 12.61 -2.07 -4.23
C MET A 326 12.62 -2.14 -2.71
N ARG A 327 13.63 -2.81 -2.14
CA ARG A 327 13.84 -2.89 -0.67
C ARG A 327 12.59 -3.29 0.13
N GLY A 328 11.80 -4.23 -0.41
CA GLY A 328 10.59 -4.74 0.26
C GLY A 328 9.28 -4.23 -0.33
N ILE A 329 9.27 -3.05 -0.94
CA ILE A 329 8.07 -2.39 -1.46
C ILE A 329 7.96 -2.58 -2.97
N VAL A 330 6.78 -2.93 -3.47
CA VAL A 330 6.52 -3.09 -4.91
C VAL A 330 6.28 -1.70 -5.52
N SER A 331 7.21 -1.25 -6.37
CA SER A 331 7.04 -0.06 -7.19
C SER A 331 6.29 -0.43 -8.47
N ALA A 332 5.10 0.14 -8.66
CA ALA A 332 4.18 -0.11 -9.78
C ALA A 332 4.22 0.99 -10.85
N GLY A 333 5.39 1.62 -11.02
CA GLY A 333 5.62 2.67 -12.01
C GLY A 333 6.98 3.34 -11.76
N MET A 334 7.25 4.37 -12.56
CA MET A 334 8.47 5.16 -12.44
C MET A 334 8.16 6.63 -12.75
N VAL A 335 8.60 7.54 -11.90
CA VAL A 335 8.46 8.98 -12.16
C VAL A 335 9.57 9.41 -13.12
N LEU A 336 9.22 10.18 -14.16
CA LEU A 336 10.17 10.70 -15.14
C LEU A 336 10.94 11.89 -14.56
N ALA A 337 12.26 11.87 -14.68
CA ALA A 337 13.12 12.96 -14.25
C ALA A 337 14.24 13.26 -15.26
N ALA A 338 14.66 14.52 -15.32
CA ALA A 338 15.85 14.94 -16.04
C ALA A 338 17.08 14.92 -15.12
N SER A 339 18.20 14.49 -15.69
CA SER A 339 19.51 14.55 -15.07
C SER A 339 20.57 14.87 -16.13
N PRO A 340 21.69 15.51 -15.77
CA PRO A 340 22.76 15.79 -16.72
C PRO A 340 23.17 14.56 -17.54
N ARG A 341 23.40 14.75 -18.84
CA ARG A 341 23.90 13.69 -19.70
C ARG A 341 25.36 13.42 -19.35
N LEU A 342 25.67 12.18 -19.01
CA LEU A 342 27.03 11.74 -18.71
C LEU A 342 27.86 11.74 -20.00
N LYS A 343 29.11 12.18 -19.91
CA LYS A 343 30.05 12.07 -21.03
C LYS A 343 30.56 10.64 -21.13
N GLU A 344 30.98 10.26 -22.33
CA GLU A 344 31.56 8.95 -22.57
C GLU A 344 32.80 8.74 -21.68
N GLY A 345 32.75 7.72 -20.82
CA GLY A 345 33.81 7.42 -19.84
C GLY A 345 33.58 7.98 -18.43
N GLU A 346 32.55 8.81 -18.21
CA GLU A 346 32.14 9.22 -16.86
C GLU A 346 31.23 8.15 -16.22
N VAL A 347 31.45 7.90 -14.93
CA VAL A 347 30.60 7.02 -14.13
C VAL A 347 29.48 7.87 -13.53
N ASP A 348 28.23 7.40 -13.67
CA ASP A 348 27.09 8.02 -12.99
C ASP A 348 27.24 7.84 -11.48
N ASP A 349 27.71 8.86 -10.79
CA ASP A 349 27.78 8.87 -9.33
C ASP A 349 26.46 9.28 -8.68
N HIS A 350 25.43 9.57 -9.49
CA HIS A 350 24.12 10.05 -9.06
C HIS A 350 24.21 11.26 -8.11
N LYS A 351 25.23 12.11 -8.24
CA LYS A 351 25.36 13.36 -7.43
C LYS A 351 24.89 14.60 -8.16
N GLY A 352 24.68 14.51 -9.47
CA GLY A 352 24.19 15.63 -10.29
C GLY A 352 22.79 16.09 -9.88
N PRO A 353 22.39 17.32 -10.27
CA PRO A 353 21.02 17.79 -10.08
C PRO A 353 20.02 16.86 -10.78
N ILE A 354 18.89 16.59 -10.11
CA ILE A 354 17.77 15.85 -10.68
C ILE A 354 16.54 16.73 -10.62
N GLU A 355 15.84 16.86 -11.75
CA GLU A 355 14.61 17.65 -11.86
C GLU A 355 13.45 16.78 -12.32
N LEU A 356 12.34 16.80 -11.59
CA LEU A 356 11.12 16.12 -12.02
C LEU A 356 10.55 16.77 -13.27
N VAL A 357 10.08 15.95 -14.21
CA VAL A 357 9.33 16.43 -15.37
C VAL A 357 7.96 16.93 -14.91
N ALA A 358 7.71 18.21 -15.15
CA ALA A 358 6.47 18.88 -14.81
C ALA A 358 5.51 18.86 -16.02
N PRO A 359 4.29 18.33 -15.87
CA PRO A 359 3.25 18.54 -16.87
C PRO A 359 2.77 20.00 -16.86
N PRO A 360 2.08 20.45 -17.91
CA PRO A 360 1.46 21.78 -17.98
C PRO A 360 0.57 22.11 -16.78
N GLU A 361 0.45 23.40 -16.45
CA GLU A 361 -0.49 23.84 -15.42
C GLU A 361 -1.94 23.47 -15.80
N GLY A 362 -2.68 22.94 -14.82
CA GLY A 362 -4.06 22.51 -15.02
C GLY A 362 -4.23 21.08 -15.56
N SER A 363 -3.15 20.34 -15.80
CA SER A 363 -3.20 18.91 -16.12
C SER A 363 -3.92 18.09 -15.05
N LYS A 364 -4.51 16.98 -15.46
CA LYS A 364 -5.29 16.10 -14.57
C LYS A 364 -4.62 14.75 -14.38
N ALA A 365 -4.76 14.18 -13.19
CA ALA A 365 -4.30 12.82 -12.91
C ALA A 365 -4.88 11.82 -13.91
N GLY A 366 -4.00 11.00 -14.49
CA GLY A 366 -4.32 10.00 -15.51
C GLY A 366 -4.43 10.47 -16.95
N GLU A 367 -4.25 11.77 -17.19
CA GLU A 367 -4.16 12.30 -18.54
C GLU A 367 -2.99 11.66 -19.29
N LYS A 368 -3.23 11.26 -20.55
CA LYS A 368 -2.20 10.64 -21.37
C LYS A 368 -1.15 11.66 -21.77
N VAL A 369 0.10 11.19 -21.81
CA VAL A 369 1.25 11.95 -22.26
C VAL A 369 1.90 11.18 -23.40
N PHE A 370 2.33 11.88 -24.46
CA PHE A 370 2.97 11.25 -25.60
C PHE A 370 3.93 12.23 -26.27
N PHE A 371 4.89 11.70 -27.03
CA PHE A 371 5.71 12.53 -27.89
C PHE A 371 4.94 12.85 -29.18
N GLU A 372 5.09 14.07 -29.68
CA GLU A 372 4.45 14.50 -30.94
C GLU A 372 4.75 13.51 -32.09
N GLY A 373 3.70 13.04 -32.76
CA GLY A 373 3.81 12.05 -33.85
C GLY A 373 3.93 10.60 -33.38
N TYR A 374 4.04 10.36 -32.07
CA TYR A 374 4.03 9.04 -31.44
C TYR A 374 2.75 8.83 -30.60
N GLN A 375 1.59 9.23 -31.15
CA GLN A 375 0.29 8.91 -30.56
C GLN A 375 -0.10 7.47 -30.88
N GLY A 376 -0.47 6.70 -29.86
CA GLY A 376 -0.87 5.31 -30.05
C GLY A 376 -1.41 4.68 -28.79
N GLN A 377 -1.74 3.39 -28.91
CA GLN A 377 -2.14 2.58 -27.77
C GLN A 377 -0.90 1.90 -27.17
N PRO A 378 -0.55 2.15 -25.90
CA PRO A 378 0.61 1.52 -25.28
C PRO A 378 0.40 0.02 -25.07
N GLU A 379 1.51 -0.71 -24.90
CA GLU A 379 1.44 -2.11 -24.48
C GLU A 379 0.86 -2.19 -23.07
N ALA A 380 0.03 -3.21 -22.79
CA ALA A 380 -0.53 -3.39 -21.44
C ALA A 380 0.56 -3.53 -20.36
N GLN A 381 1.68 -4.15 -20.72
CA GLN A 381 2.88 -4.23 -19.88
C GLN A 381 4.11 -4.47 -20.76
N LEU A 382 5.16 -3.65 -20.58
CA LEU A 382 6.42 -3.78 -21.31
C LEU A 382 7.15 -5.06 -20.91
N SER A 383 7.55 -5.84 -21.92
CA SER A 383 8.35 -7.05 -21.73
C SER A 383 9.84 -6.70 -21.56
N PRO A 384 10.49 -7.07 -20.45
CA PRO A 384 11.93 -6.85 -20.27
C PRO A 384 12.80 -7.50 -21.34
N LYS A 385 12.29 -8.53 -22.02
CA LYS A 385 12.99 -9.21 -23.12
C LYS A 385 13.06 -8.37 -24.40
N LYS A 386 12.09 -7.48 -24.61
CA LYS A 386 12.03 -6.61 -25.80
C LYS A 386 12.90 -5.36 -25.64
N LYS A 387 13.32 -5.02 -24.42
CA LYS A 387 14.15 -3.85 -24.08
C LYS A 387 13.66 -2.54 -24.71
N ILE A 388 12.33 -2.35 -24.75
CA ILE A 388 11.72 -1.19 -25.43
C ILE A 388 12.14 0.11 -24.75
N TRP A 389 12.09 0.15 -23.41
CA TRP A 389 12.51 1.32 -22.65
C TRP A 389 13.98 1.66 -22.93
N GLU A 390 14.87 0.67 -22.90
CA GLU A 390 16.30 0.86 -23.11
C GLU A 390 16.65 1.28 -24.54
N ALA A 391 15.81 0.93 -25.52
CA ALA A 391 15.96 1.37 -26.91
C ALA A 391 15.44 2.81 -27.13
N VAL A 392 14.41 3.22 -26.38
CA VAL A 392 13.78 4.54 -26.51
C VAL A 392 14.48 5.60 -25.64
N GLN A 393 14.91 5.25 -24.43
CA GLN A 393 15.51 6.15 -23.44
C GLN A 393 16.69 7.01 -23.95
N PRO A 394 17.60 6.52 -24.81
CA PRO A 394 18.67 7.37 -25.36
C PRO A 394 18.17 8.59 -26.15
N GLY A 395 16.97 8.50 -26.72
CA GLY A 395 16.32 9.60 -27.44
C GLY A 395 15.64 10.63 -26.52
N LEU A 396 15.42 10.31 -25.24
CA LEU A 396 14.75 11.22 -24.31
C LEU A 396 15.70 12.33 -23.84
N THR A 397 15.35 13.57 -24.13
CA THR A 397 16.18 14.75 -23.86
C THR A 397 15.36 15.97 -23.43
N THR A 398 16.03 17.04 -22.99
CA THR A 398 15.44 18.38 -22.85
C THR A 398 15.99 19.36 -23.89
N THR A 399 15.17 20.30 -24.34
CA THR A 399 15.52 21.33 -25.33
C THR A 399 16.14 22.58 -24.67
N GLU A 400 16.58 23.55 -25.47
CA GLU A 400 16.97 24.89 -24.99
C GLU A 400 15.82 25.63 -24.28
N GLY A 401 14.57 25.35 -24.68
CA GLY A 401 13.36 25.88 -24.06
C GLY A 401 12.93 25.15 -22.79
N LEU A 402 13.76 24.24 -22.25
CA LEU A 402 13.47 23.39 -21.08
C LEU A 402 12.31 22.40 -21.29
N GLU A 403 11.95 22.14 -22.55
CA GLU A 403 10.88 21.23 -22.90
C GLU A 403 11.42 19.81 -22.96
N VAL A 404 10.68 18.84 -22.42
CA VAL A 404 11.02 17.43 -22.59
C VAL A 404 10.68 17.02 -24.01
N ALA A 405 11.58 16.30 -24.66
CA ALA A 405 11.42 15.91 -26.04
C ALA A 405 12.12 14.58 -26.36
N PHE A 406 11.80 14.05 -27.53
CA PHE A 406 12.34 12.82 -28.07
C PHE A 406 13.08 13.09 -29.38
N ASP A 407 14.37 12.80 -29.39
CA ASP A 407 15.22 12.79 -30.57
C ASP A 407 15.42 11.35 -31.05
N VAL A 408 14.78 11.02 -32.18
CA VAL A 408 14.89 9.69 -32.79
C VAL A 408 16.32 9.39 -33.25
N VAL A 409 17.11 10.39 -33.64
CA VAL A 409 18.49 10.20 -34.12
C VAL A 409 19.37 9.68 -33.00
N ALA A 410 19.16 10.16 -31.78
CA ALA A 410 19.88 9.72 -30.59
C ALA A 410 19.59 8.26 -30.18
N THR A 411 18.60 7.58 -30.79
CA THR A 411 18.35 6.15 -30.59
C THR A 411 19.24 5.24 -31.45
N ALA A 412 20.14 5.81 -32.26
CA ALA A 412 21.07 5.07 -33.13
C ALA A 412 20.37 4.04 -34.04
N GLY A 413 19.16 4.36 -34.52
CA GLY A 413 18.35 3.51 -35.40
C GLY A 413 17.55 2.42 -34.68
N ALA A 414 17.51 2.40 -33.34
CA ALA A 414 16.72 1.46 -32.56
C ALA A 414 15.21 1.75 -32.63
N VAL A 415 14.82 3.00 -32.86
CA VAL A 415 13.42 3.46 -32.98
C VAL A 415 13.18 3.99 -34.39
N THR A 416 12.02 3.67 -34.95
CA THR A 416 11.60 4.21 -36.26
C THR A 416 11.09 5.65 -36.13
N ALA A 417 11.34 6.48 -37.15
CA ALA A 417 10.85 7.85 -37.20
C ALA A 417 9.31 7.90 -37.23
N ALA A 418 8.74 8.89 -36.55
CA ALA A 418 7.30 9.16 -36.57
C ALA A 418 6.79 9.55 -37.97
N ALA A 419 5.47 9.41 -38.16
CA ALA A 419 4.80 9.99 -39.32
C ALA A 419 4.92 11.52 -39.29
N GLY A 420 5.71 12.11 -40.20
CA GLY A 420 5.93 13.55 -40.29
C GLY A 420 7.39 14.03 -40.29
N GLY A 421 8.38 13.14 -40.35
CA GLY A 421 9.78 13.49 -40.65
C GLY A 421 10.71 13.71 -39.45
N GLU A 422 12.01 13.84 -39.75
CA GLU A 422 13.13 14.03 -38.82
C GLU A 422 12.99 15.33 -38.02
N GLY A 423 13.24 15.25 -36.71
CA GLY A 423 13.18 16.39 -35.80
C GLY A 423 12.81 15.97 -34.37
N VAL A 424 13.21 16.80 -33.41
CA VAL A 424 12.96 16.61 -31.98
C VAL A 424 11.45 16.77 -31.70
N LYS A 425 10.82 15.76 -31.12
CA LYS A 425 9.37 15.71 -30.86
C LYS A 425 9.07 16.03 -29.40
N LYS A 426 8.26 17.04 -29.11
CA LYS A 426 8.01 17.46 -27.72
C LYS A 426 7.11 16.45 -27.00
N LEU A 427 7.30 16.31 -25.69
CA LEU A 427 6.43 15.54 -24.81
C LEU A 427 5.23 16.41 -24.46
N VAL A 428 4.04 16.00 -24.90
CA VAL A 428 2.81 16.76 -24.75
C VAL A 428 1.71 15.96 -24.05
N THR A 429 0.78 16.64 -23.41
CA THR A 429 -0.40 16.03 -22.81
C THR A 429 -1.56 15.94 -23.81
N GLU A 430 -2.54 15.07 -23.53
CA GLU A 430 -3.72 14.87 -24.38
C GLU A 430 -4.59 16.12 -24.54
N SER A 431 -4.70 16.96 -23.50
CA SER A 431 -5.39 18.25 -23.56
C SER A 431 -4.60 19.35 -24.27
N GLY A 432 -3.35 19.08 -24.63
CA GLY A 432 -2.41 20.04 -25.19
C GLY A 432 -1.59 20.75 -24.12
N GLY A 433 -0.37 21.15 -24.50
CA GLY A 433 0.63 21.70 -23.59
C GLY A 433 1.87 20.80 -23.51
N VAL A 434 3.01 21.39 -23.20
CA VAL A 434 4.32 20.73 -23.25
C VAL A 434 4.83 20.47 -21.83
N CYS A 435 5.31 19.26 -21.59
CA CYS A 435 5.98 18.91 -20.34
C CYS A 435 7.38 19.53 -20.29
N THR A 436 7.77 20.11 -19.15
CA THR A 436 9.00 20.89 -19.00
C THR A 436 9.81 20.46 -17.78
N VAL A 437 11.04 20.96 -17.70
CA VAL A 437 11.90 20.88 -16.51
C VAL A 437 12.28 22.28 -16.03
N LYS A 438 12.94 22.39 -14.88
CA LYS A 438 13.15 23.68 -14.21
C LYS A 438 14.36 24.44 -14.78
N SER A 439 15.45 23.76 -15.09
CA SER A 439 16.69 24.41 -15.55
C SER A 439 17.62 23.54 -16.41
N LEU A 440 17.42 22.22 -16.47
CA LEU A 440 18.33 21.33 -17.17
C LEU A 440 18.11 21.32 -18.69
N VAL A 441 19.02 21.92 -19.45
CA VAL A 441 19.06 21.91 -20.93
C VAL A 441 19.92 20.74 -21.44
N GLY A 442 19.47 20.04 -22.49
CA GLY A 442 20.21 18.92 -23.09
C GLY A 442 20.42 17.73 -22.14
N ALA A 443 19.58 17.62 -21.11
CA ALA A 443 19.67 16.58 -20.09
C ALA A 443 19.12 15.26 -20.58
N ALA A 444 19.60 14.16 -20.02
CA ALA A 444 19.01 12.85 -20.20
C ALA A 444 17.75 12.74 -19.34
N VAL A 445 16.64 12.35 -19.96
CA VAL A 445 15.37 12.09 -19.25
C VAL A 445 15.21 10.58 -19.09
N ARG A 446 14.92 10.13 -17.86
CA ARG A 446 14.87 8.71 -17.50
C ARG A 446 13.97 8.42 -16.31
#